data_AF-A0A7U4GDF8-F1
#
_entry.id   AF-A0A7U4GDF8-F1
#
_cell.length_a   1.000
_cell.length_b   1.000
_cell.length_c   1.000
_cell.angle_alpha   90.00
_cell.angle_beta   90.00
_cell.angle_gamma   90.00
#
_symmetry.space_group_name_H-M   'P 1'
#
loop_
_entity.id
_entity.type
_entity.pdbx_description
1 polymer ?
#
loop_
_entity_poly.entity_id
_entity_poly.type
_entity_poly.pdbx_seq_one_letter_code
_entity_poly.pdbx_strand_id
1 'polypeptide(L)'
;MTFSTLLGLLLPPIAYDTQQPKINAEIQAEGNALDSASILANAVLGGVTPFYANNLLTDWERVLEITAEPEASYQQRLQVVLIKLSESGGLSIPYFKRIAASAGYRITIDELEPFRAGVNRAGDVISVPDVIWVWRVNVFGSKTQTFRFRAGISAAGERLSSFSDTVLETVFNNLKPAHTFCYFTYQES
;
A
#
# COMPACT_ATOMS: atom_id res chain seq x y z
N MET A 1 -10.66 -27.33 -13.96
CA MET A 1 -11.51 -28.50 -13.69
C MET A 1 -12.52 -28.05 -12.64
N THR A 2 -13.83 -28.16 -12.89
CA THR A 2 -14.87 -27.65 -11.96
C THR A 2 -15.27 -28.71 -10.95
N PHE A 3 -15.81 -28.30 -9.79
CA PHE A 3 -16.32 -29.27 -8.81
C PHE A 3 -17.50 -30.09 -9.33
N SER A 4 -18.35 -29.52 -10.20
CA SER A 4 -19.43 -30.27 -10.85
C SER A 4 -18.91 -31.47 -11.66
N THR A 5 -17.75 -31.32 -12.31
CA THR A 5 -17.11 -32.42 -13.05
C THR A 5 -16.61 -33.50 -12.09
N LEU A 6 -16.01 -33.11 -10.97
CA LEU A 6 -15.50 -34.04 -9.95
C LEU A 6 -16.62 -34.81 -9.26
N LEU A 7 -17.70 -34.13 -8.89
CA LEU A 7 -18.88 -34.76 -8.28
C LEU A 7 -19.51 -35.79 -9.21
N GLY A 8 -19.61 -35.48 -10.52
CA GLY A 8 -20.07 -36.45 -11.52
C GLY A 8 -19.19 -37.70 -11.60
N LEU A 9 -17.87 -37.57 -11.44
CA LEU A 9 -16.93 -38.70 -11.43
C LEU A 9 -16.98 -39.54 -10.15
N LEU A 10 -17.43 -38.95 -9.03
CA LEU A 10 -17.55 -39.64 -7.74
C LEU A 10 -18.81 -40.50 -7.64
N LEU A 11 -19.79 -40.30 -8.52
CA LEU A 11 -21.02 -41.09 -8.55
C LEU A 11 -20.75 -42.50 -9.14
N PRO A 12 -21.32 -43.56 -8.54
CA PRO A 12 -21.20 -44.91 -9.10
C PRO A 12 -21.83 -44.98 -10.52
N PRO A 13 -21.04 -45.28 -11.56
CA PRO A 13 -21.48 -45.11 -12.96
C PRO A 13 -22.57 -46.10 -13.39
N ILE A 14 -22.75 -47.20 -12.64
CA ILE A 14 -23.76 -48.22 -12.93
C ILE A 14 -25.11 -47.86 -12.29
N ALA A 15 -25.09 -47.14 -11.16
CA ALA A 15 -26.30 -46.84 -10.38
C ALA A 15 -26.90 -45.46 -10.71
N TYR A 16 -26.08 -44.52 -11.18
CA TYR A 16 -26.50 -43.14 -11.44
C TYR A 16 -26.06 -42.69 -12.83
N ASP A 17 -26.99 -42.10 -13.58
CA ASP A 17 -26.71 -41.40 -14.83
C ASP A 17 -26.54 -39.91 -14.54
N THR A 18 -25.31 -39.41 -14.67
CA THR A 18 -24.97 -37.99 -14.46
C THR A 18 -25.62 -37.05 -15.47
N GLN A 19 -26.09 -37.56 -16.62
CA GLN A 19 -26.78 -36.77 -17.64
C GLN A 19 -28.29 -36.66 -17.37
N GLN A 20 -28.82 -37.44 -16.41
CA GLN A 20 -30.22 -37.36 -16.03
C GLN A 20 -30.53 -35.94 -15.50
N PRO A 21 -31.60 -35.27 -15.98
CA PRO A 21 -31.82 -33.84 -15.73
C PRO A 21 -31.83 -33.39 -14.27
N LYS A 22 -32.39 -34.19 -13.35
CA LYS A 22 -32.44 -33.88 -11.91
C LYS A 22 -31.09 -34.09 -11.25
N ILE A 23 -30.42 -35.19 -11.56
CA ILE A 23 -29.07 -35.50 -11.03
C ILE A 23 -28.07 -34.44 -11.52
N ASN A 24 -28.10 -34.10 -12.80
CA ASN A 24 -27.26 -33.05 -13.37
C ASN A 24 -27.52 -31.70 -12.69
N ALA A 25 -28.79 -31.32 -12.48
CA ALA A 25 -29.13 -30.08 -11.79
C ALA A 25 -28.55 -30.00 -10.37
N GLU A 26 -28.63 -31.10 -9.59
CA GLU A 26 -28.02 -31.18 -8.25
C GLU A 26 -26.49 -31.07 -8.31
N ILE A 27 -25.84 -31.84 -9.19
CA ILE A 27 -24.37 -31.80 -9.37
C ILE A 27 -23.88 -30.40 -9.76
N GLN A 28 -24.62 -29.70 -10.62
CA GLN A 28 -24.28 -28.32 -11.00
C GLN A 28 -24.48 -27.36 -9.84
N ALA A 29 -25.59 -27.46 -9.10
CA ALA A 29 -25.87 -26.61 -7.95
C ALA A 29 -24.80 -26.77 -6.85
N GLU A 30 -24.51 -28.01 -6.46
CA GLU A 30 -23.48 -28.33 -5.47
C GLU A 30 -22.08 -27.97 -5.97
N GLY A 31 -21.77 -28.28 -7.23
CA GLY A 31 -20.51 -27.92 -7.87
C GLY A 31 -20.27 -26.41 -7.85
N ASN A 32 -21.28 -25.61 -8.22
CA ASN A 32 -21.20 -24.15 -8.18
C ASN A 32 -21.00 -23.61 -6.76
N ALA A 33 -21.64 -24.23 -5.76
CA ALA A 33 -21.46 -23.86 -4.36
C ALA A 33 -20.02 -24.15 -3.89
N LEU A 34 -19.46 -25.31 -4.26
CA LEU A 34 -18.08 -25.68 -3.93
C LEU A 34 -17.05 -24.83 -4.68
N ASP A 35 -17.28 -24.54 -5.96
CA ASP A 35 -16.43 -23.64 -6.75
C ASP A 35 -16.40 -22.24 -6.11
N SER A 36 -17.57 -21.72 -5.71
CA SER A 36 -17.68 -20.45 -4.99
C SER A 36 -16.95 -20.47 -3.64
N ALA A 37 -17.14 -21.53 -2.85
CA ALA A 37 -16.47 -21.70 -1.56
C ALA A 37 -14.94 -21.77 -1.71
N SER A 38 -14.45 -22.49 -2.73
CA SER A 38 -13.03 -22.59 -3.03
C SER A 38 -12.43 -21.24 -3.45
N ILE A 39 -13.12 -20.47 -4.29
CA ILE A 39 -12.69 -19.12 -4.68
C ILE A 39 -12.59 -18.22 -3.45
N LEU A 40 -13.63 -18.21 -2.60
CA LEU A 40 -13.64 -17.41 -1.38
C LEU A 40 -12.56 -17.84 -0.38
N ALA A 41 -12.35 -19.15 -0.19
CA ALA A 41 -11.31 -19.67 0.67
C ALA A 41 -9.91 -19.20 0.21
N ASN A 42 -9.64 -19.23 -1.10
CA ASN A 42 -8.40 -18.72 -1.65
C ASN A 42 -8.26 -17.20 -1.51
N ALA A 43 -9.35 -16.44 -1.63
CA ALA A 43 -9.34 -15.00 -1.38
C ALA A 43 -9.01 -14.68 0.08
N VAL A 44 -9.59 -15.43 1.04
CA VAL A 44 -9.29 -15.30 2.48
C VAL A 44 -7.83 -15.67 2.76
N LEU A 45 -7.32 -16.74 2.15
CA LEU A 45 -5.90 -17.11 2.26
C LEU A 45 -4.98 -16.00 1.74
N GLY A 46 -5.33 -15.36 0.62
CA GLY A 46 -4.62 -14.19 0.10
C GLY A 46 -4.64 -12.99 1.07
N GLY A 47 -5.74 -12.83 1.82
CA GLY A 47 -5.93 -11.82 2.85
C GLY A 47 -4.97 -11.88 4.03
N VAL A 48 -4.32 -13.02 4.28
CA VAL A 48 -3.36 -13.21 5.39
C VAL A 48 -2.16 -12.27 5.27
N THR A 49 -1.85 -11.81 4.06
CA THR A 49 -0.82 -10.79 3.83
C THR A 49 -1.42 -9.61 3.07
N PRO A 50 -0.92 -8.38 3.28
CA PRO A 50 -1.45 -7.22 2.56
C PRO A 50 -1.21 -7.31 1.04
N PHE A 51 -0.18 -8.04 0.59
CA PHE A 51 0.20 -8.15 -0.83
C PHE A 51 -0.90 -8.73 -1.73
N TYR A 52 -1.74 -9.62 -1.19
CA TYR A 52 -2.79 -10.31 -1.93
C TYR A 52 -4.17 -10.10 -1.31
N ALA A 53 -4.33 -9.05 -0.49
CA ALA A 53 -5.54 -8.85 0.29
C ALA A 53 -6.76 -8.51 -0.57
N ASN A 54 -6.59 -7.84 -1.72
CA ASN A 54 -7.69 -7.45 -2.61
C ASN A 54 -8.82 -6.77 -1.82
N ASN A 55 -10.02 -7.35 -1.82
CA ASN A 55 -11.17 -6.82 -1.10
C ASN A 55 -10.98 -6.78 0.44
N LEU A 56 -10.04 -7.55 0.97
CA LEU A 56 -9.68 -7.59 2.39
C LEU A 56 -8.63 -6.52 2.76
N LEU A 57 -8.19 -5.67 1.83
CA LEU A 57 -7.29 -4.55 2.15
C LEU A 57 -7.92 -3.58 3.17
N THR A 58 -9.24 -3.41 3.11
CA THR A 58 -9.99 -2.58 4.06
C THR A 58 -9.85 -3.09 5.51
N ASP A 59 -9.69 -4.40 5.72
CA ASP A 59 -9.44 -4.94 7.06
C ASP A 59 -8.04 -4.59 7.58
N TRP A 60 -7.04 -4.59 6.70
CA TRP A 60 -5.70 -4.12 7.05
C TRP A 60 -5.69 -2.65 7.43
N GLU A 61 -6.38 -1.81 6.65
CA GLU A 61 -6.52 -0.39 6.97
C GLU A 61 -7.21 -0.17 8.31
N ARG A 62 -8.28 -0.93 8.60
CA ARG A 62 -8.96 -0.89 9.89
C ARG A 62 -8.04 -1.27 11.05
N VAL A 63 -7.29 -2.38 10.93
CA VAL A 63 -6.38 -2.86 11.99
C VAL A 63 -5.22 -1.89 12.22
N LEU A 64 -4.78 -1.20 11.16
CA LEU A 64 -3.68 -0.25 11.19
C LEU A 64 -4.12 1.20 11.42
N GLU A 65 -5.42 1.42 11.64
CA GLU A 65 -6.04 2.75 11.82
C GLU A 65 -5.74 3.73 10.67
N ILE A 66 -5.66 3.20 9.45
CA ILE A 66 -5.44 3.99 8.22
C ILE A 66 -6.80 4.40 7.66
N THR A 67 -6.98 5.70 7.44
CA THR A 67 -8.11 6.22 6.68
C THR A 67 -7.69 6.40 5.22
N ALA A 68 -8.23 5.58 4.32
CA ALA A 68 -7.96 5.71 2.90
C ALA A 68 -8.57 7.00 2.34
N GLU A 69 -7.80 7.72 1.51
CA GLU A 69 -8.35 8.85 0.76
C GLU A 69 -9.39 8.35 -0.26
N PRO A 70 -10.53 9.04 -0.44
CA PRO A 70 -11.63 8.57 -1.30
C PRO A 70 -11.22 8.31 -2.77
N GLU A 71 -10.25 9.08 -3.28
CA GLU A 71 -9.77 8.98 -4.67
C GLU A 71 -8.51 8.09 -4.80
N ALA A 72 -8.04 7.49 -3.71
CA ALA A 72 -6.84 6.66 -3.73
C ALA A 72 -7.10 5.32 -4.44
N SER A 73 -6.24 5.00 -5.41
CA SER A 73 -6.18 3.69 -6.04
C SER A 73 -5.80 2.60 -5.04
N TYR A 74 -6.16 1.34 -5.33
CA TYR A 74 -5.76 0.17 -4.55
C TYR A 74 -4.25 0.11 -4.31
N GLN A 75 -3.45 0.41 -5.34
CA GLN A 75 -1.99 0.40 -5.23
C GLN A 75 -1.47 1.44 -4.21
N GLN A 76 -2.05 2.64 -4.19
CA GLN A 76 -1.70 3.69 -3.22
C GLN A 76 -2.09 3.26 -1.81
N ARG A 77 -3.31 2.74 -1.63
CA ARG A 77 -3.81 2.23 -0.35
C ARG A 77 -2.92 1.12 0.20
N LEU A 78 -2.56 0.16 -0.65
CA LEU A 78 -1.64 -0.92 -0.31
C LEU A 78 -0.26 -0.38 0.11
N GLN A 79 0.26 0.62 -0.59
CA GLN A 79 1.54 1.23 -0.25
C GLN A 79 1.51 1.89 1.13
N VAL A 80 0.42 2.58 1.50
CA VAL A 80 0.26 3.15 2.85
C VAL A 80 0.24 2.05 3.92
N VAL A 81 -0.49 0.95 3.68
CA VAL A 81 -0.52 -0.23 4.56
C VAL A 81 0.88 -0.82 4.76
N LEU A 82 1.63 -1.02 3.67
CA LEU A 82 2.99 -1.57 3.72
C LEU A 82 3.96 -0.64 4.46
N ILE A 83 3.84 0.68 4.24
CA ILE A 83 4.63 1.67 4.98
C ILE A 83 4.33 1.58 6.46
N LYS A 84 3.04 1.58 6.85
CA LYS A 84 2.63 1.50 8.26
C LYS A 84 3.16 0.23 8.94
N LEU A 85 3.13 -0.91 8.27
CA LEU A 85 3.71 -2.16 8.77
C LEU A 85 5.24 -2.12 8.92
N SER A 86 5.92 -1.30 8.13
CA SER A 86 7.37 -1.10 8.21
C SER A 86 7.80 -0.11 9.30
N GLU A 87 6.84 0.55 9.94
CA GLU A 87 7.09 1.50 11.03
C GLU A 87 7.60 0.76 12.26
N SER A 88 8.87 0.95 12.59
CA SER A 88 9.50 0.41 13.80
C SER A 88 9.64 1.46 14.92
N GLY A 89 9.06 2.66 14.72
CA GLY A 89 9.12 3.76 15.69
C GLY A 89 10.50 4.39 15.86
N GLY A 90 11.36 4.34 14.84
CA GLY A 90 12.68 4.97 14.88
C GLY A 90 12.63 6.50 14.70
N LEU A 91 13.64 7.20 15.20
CA LEU A 91 13.80 8.66 15.01
C LEU A 91 15.10 9.05 14.28
N SER A 92 15.78 8.09 13.66
CA SER A 92 17.06 8.33 12.99
C SER A 92 16.89 8.65 11.51
N ILE A 93 17.79 9.46 10.94
CA ILE A 93 17.80 9.75 9.49
C ILE A 93 17.83 8.45 8.64
N PRO A 94 18.64 7.42 8.96
CA PRO A 94 18.60 6.14 8.24
C PRO A 94 17.23 5.46 8.26
N TYR A 95 16.48 5.56 9.36
CA TYR A 95 15.13 5.01 9.47
C TYR A 95 14.16 5.69 8.50
N PHE A 96 14.13 7.02 8.48
CA PHE A 96 13.29 7.79 7.57
C PHE A 96 13.69 7.59 6.09
N LYS A 97 14.99 7.47 5.80
CA LYS A 97 15.48 7.10 4.46
C LYS A 97 14.97 5.72 4.02
N ARG A 98 14.92 4.74 4.93
CA ARG A 98 14.39 3.40 4.64
C ARG A 98 12.90 3.42 4.35
N ILE A 99 12.11 4.17 5.13
CA ILE A 99 10.68 4.34 4.89
C ILE A 99 10.41 4.98 3.53
N ALA A 100 11.14 6.05 3.20
CA ALA A 100 11.05 6.69 1.90
C ALA A 100 11.40 5.71 0.76
N ALA A 101 12.47 4.92 0.93
CA ALA A 101 12.87 3.92 -0.05
C ALA A 101 11.83 2.81 -0.24
N SER A 102 11.17 2.33 0.82
CA SER A 102 10.05 1.38 0.69
C SER A 102 8.85 1.96 -0.05
N ALA A 103 8.69 3.28 0.00
CA ALA A 103 7.70 4.03 -0.76
C ALA A 103 8.17 4.41 -2.17
N GLY A 104 9.36 3.96 -2.60
CA GLY A 104 9.91 4.24 -3.93
C GLY A 104 10.56 5.62 -4.07
N TYR A 105 10.78 6.35 -2.98
CA TYR A 105 11.43 7.65 -2.98
C TYR A 105 12.91 7.55 -2.58
N ARG A 106 13.75 8.32 -3.25
CA ARG A 106 15.12 8.58 -2.81
C ARG A 106 15.17 9.93 -2.15
N ILE A 107 15.64 9.99 -0.90
CA ILE A 107 15.69 11.24 -0.13
C ILE A 107 17.03 11.48 0.59
N THR A 108 17.29 12.73 0.91
CA THR A 108 18.19 13.14 2.00
C THR A 108 17.42 13.99 3.01
N ILE A 109 17.93 14.05 4.24
CA ILE A 109 17.37 14.89 5.30
C ILE A 109 18.51 15.73 5.83
N ASP A 110 18.33 17.05 5.80
CA ASP A 110 19.28 18.00 6.37
C ASP A 110 18.69 18.54 7.68
N GLU A 111 19.49 18.46 8.74
CA GLU A 111 19.23 19.13 10.01
C GLU A 111 19.87 20.52 9.94
N LEU A 112 19.03 21.55 9.97
CA LEU A 112 19.47 22.93 9.80
C LEU A 112 19.98 23.51 11.12
N GLU A 113 21.02 24.33 11.05
CA GLU A 113 21.55 25.05 12.22
C GLU A 113 21.30 26.56 12.10
N PRO A 114 21.02 27.25 13.22
CA PRO A 114 20.86 28.68 13.23
C PRO A 114 22.21 29.37 13.09
N PHE A 115 22.18 30.61 12.61
CA PHE A 115 23.39 31.43 12.54
C PHE A 115 23.86 31.79 13.96
N ARG A 116 25.11 31.48 14.28
CA ARG A 116 25.74 31.81 15.57
C ARG A 116 26.96 32.70 15.33
N ALA A 117 26.92 33.91 15.89
CA ALA A 117 28.08 34.80 15.87
C ALA A 117 29.28 34.10 16.53
N GLY A 118 30.43 34.12 15.86
CA GLY A 118 31.65 33.42 16.29
C GLY A 118 31.80 31.98 15.78
N VAL A 119 30.75 31.38 15.21
CA VAL A 119 30.81 30.08 14.51
C VAL A 119 30.67 30.31 13.00
N ASN A 120 29.65 31.07 12.59
CA ASN A 120 29.35 31.37 11.20
C ASN A 120 30.10 32.62 10.68
N ARG A 121 30.12 32.77 9.35
CA ARG A 121 30.82 33.86 8.63
C ARG A 121 29.85 34.72 7.81
N ALA A 122 30.28 35.92 7.45
CA ALA A 122 29.53 36.78 6.54
C ALA A 122 29.35 36.07 5.18
N GLY A 123 28.10 35.97 4.73
CA GLY A 123 27.71 35.20 3.54
C GLY A 123 27.02 33.87 3.84
N ASP A 124 27.11 33.36 5.08
CA ASP A 124 26.35 32.19 5.50
C ASP A 124 24.85 32.51 5.60
N VAL A 125 24.01 31.48 5.45
CA VAL A 125 22.55 31.62 5.54
C VAL A 125 22.15 32.05 6.95
N ILE A 126 21.46 33.17 7.05
CA ILE A 126 20.88 33.65 8.31
C ILE A 126 19.53 32.94 8.51
N SER A 127 19.43 32.15 9.58
CA SER A 127 18.22 31.42 9.95
C SER A 127 17.82 31.73 11.39
N VAL A 128 16.53 31.58 11.69
CA VAL A 128 15.99 31.76 13.04
C VAL A 128 16.50 30.66 13.99
N PRO A 129 16.64 30.93 15.30
CA PRO A 129 17.08 29.93 16.28
C PRO A 129 16.29 28.61 16.25
N ASP A 130 14.99 28.68 16.00
CA ASP A 130 14.07 27.53 15.99
C ASP A 130 14.24 26.62 14.77
N VAL A 131 15.12 26.97 13.82
CA VAL A 131 15.37 26.15 12.63
C VAL A 131 15.90 24.75 12.96
N ILE A 132 16.43 24.55 14.18
CA ILE A 132 16.85 23.24 14.69
C ILE A 132 15.71 22.21 14.75
N TRP A 133 14.45 22.66 14.81
CA TRP A 133 13.27 21.80 14.82
C TRP A 133 12.75 21.52 13.40
N VAL A 134 13.38 22.10 12.38
CA VAL A 134 13.00 21.95 10.97
C VAL A 134 13.89 20.92 10.30
N TRP A 135 13.27 19.89 9.74
CA TRP A 135 13.92 18.90 8.92
C TRP A 135 13.70 19.23 7.46
N ARG A 136 14.76 19.52 6.70
CA ARG A 136 14.65 19.69 5.26
C ARG A 136 14.78 18.33 4.58
N VAL A 137 13.66 17.82 4.08
CA VAL A 137 13.60 16.55 3.36
C VAL A 137 13.75 16.83 1.87
N ASN A 138 14.93 16.55 1.30
CA ASN A 138 15.15 16.68 -0.13
C ASN A 138 14.78 15.37 -0.83
N VAL A 139 13.81 15.44 -1.72
CA VAL A 139 13.30 14.32 -2.51
C VAL A 139 13.87 14.39 -3.91
N PHE A 140 14.53 13.31 -4.33
CA PHE A 140 15.14 13.19 -5.65
C PHE A 140 14.22 12.36 -6.56
N GLY A 141 13.82 12.94 -7.70
CA GLY A 141 12.97 12.29 -8.69
C GLY A 141 11.70 13.08 -9.00
N SER A 142 10.90 12.60 -9.95
CA SER A 142 9.68 13.28 -10.37
C SER A 142 8.72 13.46 -9.21
N LYS A 143 8.15 14.67 -9.12
CA LYS A 143 7.17 15.15 -8.12
C LYS A 143 6.00 14.20 -7.92
N THR A 144 5.73 13.32 -8.89
CA THR A 144 4.56 12.46 -8.86
C THR A 144 4.93 11.00 -9.14
N GLN A 145 4.66 10.14 -8.17
CA GLN A 145 4.70 8.70 -8.40
C GLN A 145 3.53 8.35 -9.34
N THR A 146 3.87 7.90 -10.55
CA THR A 146 2.86 7.47 -11.53
C THR A 146 2.45 6.03 -11.24
N PHE A 147 1.26 5.86 -10.68
CA PHE A 147 0.65 4.54 -10.56
C PHE A 147 -0.05 4.21 -11.87
N ARG A 148 0.37 3.12 -12.51
CA ARG A 148 -0.27 2.63 -13.74
C ARG A 148 -1.18 1.47 -13.39
N PHE A 149 -2.33 1.41 -14.06
CA PHE A 149 -3.23 0.28 -13.96
C PHE A 149 -2.50 -1.00 -14.42
N ARG A 150 -2.57 -2.05 -13.61
CA ARG A 150 -1.94 -3.34 -13.91
C ARG A 150 -2.99 -4.44 -13.83
N ALA A 151 -3.14 -5.21 -14.91
CA ALA A 151 -4.01 -6.37 -14.93
C ALA A 151 -3.58 -7.37 -13.83
N GLY A 152 -4.54 -7.81 -13.02
CA GLY A 152 -4.31 -8.71 -11.88
C GLY A 152 -3.82 -8.05 -10.59
N ILE A 153 -3.64 -6.72 -10.57
CA ILE A 153 -3.24 -5.96 -9.36
C ILE A 153 -4.21 -4.80 -9.10
N SER A 154 -4.61 -4.07 -10.14
CA SER A 154 -5.54 -2.94 -10.04
C SER A 154 -7.00 -3.40 -10.06
N ALA A 155 -7.87 -2.66 -9.38
CA ALA A 155 -9.30 -2.94 -9.30
C ALA A 155 -10.08 -2.36 -10.50
N ALA A 156 -11.15 -3.03 -10.90
CA ALA A 156 -12.03 -2.53 -11.96
C ALA A 156 -12.65 -1.18 -11.56
N GLY A 157 -12.65 -0.22 -12.49
CA GLY A 157 -13.11 1.16 -12.25
C GLY A 157 -12.02 2.15 -11.84
N GLU A 158 -10.79 1.68 -11.60
CA GLU A 158 -9.64 2.57 -11.34
C GLU A 158 -9.17 3.30 -12.61
N ARG A 159 -8.54 4.47 -12.40
CA ARG A 159 -7.90 5.24 -13.47
C ARG A 159 -6.73 4.46 -14.08
N LEU A 160 -6.56 4.53 -15.42
CA LEU A 160 -5.44 3.89 -16.13
C LEU A 160 -4.07 4.41 -15.70
N SER A 161 -4.03 5.66 -15.25
CA SER A 161 -2.89 6.26 -14.58
C SER A 161 -3.39 7.22 -13.51
N SER A 162 -2.76 7.17 -12.33
CA SER A 162 -3.00 8.15 -11.27
C SER A 162 -1.68 8.78 -10.85
N PHE A 163 -1.80 10.05 -10.49
CA PHE A 163 -0.72 10.93 -10.08
C PHE A 163 -1.06 11.32 -8.64
N SER A 164 -0.30 10.87 -7.64
CA SER A 164 -0.59 11.17 -6.24
C SER A 164 0.26 12.33 -5.73
N ASP A 165 -0.37 13.18 -4.91
CA ASP A 165 0.35 13.98 -3.92
C ASP A 165 1.09 13.02 -2.98
N THR A 166 2.29 13.40 -2.55
CA THR A 166 3.29 12.41 -2.15
C THR A 166 2.90 11.76 -0.81
N VAL A 167 2.57 10.46 -0.86
CA VAL A 167 2.37 9.59 0.31
C VAL A 167 3.48 9.81 1.36
N LEU A 168 4.68 10.14 0.88
CA LEU A 168 5.83 10.53 1.68
C LEU A 168 5.53 11.66 2.70
N GLU A 169 4.88 12.74 2.30
CA GLU A 169 4.60 13.89 3.19
C GLU A 169 3.67 13.50 4.34
N THR A 170 2.58 12.81 4.04
CA THR A 170 1.64 12.30 5.06
C THR A 170 2.34 11.36 6.03
N VAL A 171 3.13 10.42 5.52
CA VAL A 171 3.88 9.45 6.34
C VAL A 171 4.87 10.17 7.26
N PHE A 172 5.65 11.11 6.73
CA PHE A 172 6.63 11.85 7.52
C PHE A 172 5.96 12.75 8.56
N ASN A 173 4.85 13.40 8.23
CA ASN A 173 4.10 14.22 9.18
C ASN A 173 3.51 13.39 10.33
N ASN A 174 3.14 12.13 10.07
CA ASN A 174 2.66 11.22 11.09
C ASN A 174 3.79 10.66 11.98
N LEU A 175 4.97 10.44 11.41
CA LEU A 175 6.10 9.79 12.10
C LEU A 175 7.07 10.76 12.77
N LYS A 176 7.17 11.99 12.29
CA LYS A 176 8.06 13.00 12.88
C LYS A 176 7.61 13.29 14.33
N PRO A 177 8.53 13.68 15.22
CA PRO A 177 8.15 14.21 16.52
C PRO A 177 7.11 15.34 16.39
N ALA A 178 6.14 15.39 17.31
CA ALA A 178 5.01 16.33 17.20
C ALA A 178 5.45 17.81 17.11
N HIS A 179 6.58 18.15 17.76
CA HIS A 179 7.11 19.52 17.83
C HIS A 179 8.06 19.89 16.68
N THR A 180 8.42 18.96 15.79
CA THR A 180 9.28 19.25 14.63
C THR A 180 8.44 19.59 13.40
N PHE A 181 9.05 20.20 12.40
CA PHE A 181 8.42 20.51 11.12
C PHE A 181 9.23 19.91 9.97
N CYS A 182 8.58 19.18 9.06
CA CYS A 182 9.24 18.67 7.86
C CYS A 182 8.95 19.62 6.69
N TYR A 183 10.01 20.17 6.11
CA TYR A 183 9.97 20.97 4.90
C TYR A 183 10.46 20.15 3.72
N PHE A 184 9.61 19.92 2.72
CA PHE A 184 9.94 19.07 1.57
C PHE A 184 10.41 19.91 0.39
N THR A 185 11.56 19.54 -0.17
CA THR A 185 12.09 20.11 -1.40
C THR A 185 12.13 19.02 -2.46
N TYR A 186 11.60 19.32 -3.64
CA TYR A 186 11.57 18.39 -4.76
C TYR A 186 12.57 18.83 -5.80
N GLN A 187 13.49 17.94 -6.17
CA GLN A 187 14.48 18.18 -7.21
C GLN A 187 14.18 17.24 -8.39
N GLU A 188 13.84 17.85 -9.53
CA GLU A 188 13.83 17.13 -10.81
C GLU A 188 15.29 16.83 -11.20
N SER A 189 15.57 15.54 -11.38
CA SER A 189 16.82 15.05 -11.95
C SER A 189 16.76 15.06 -13.47
#